data_AF-A0A8J4RTD4-F1
#
_entry.id   AF-A0A8J4RTD4-F1
#
_cell.length_a   1.000
_cell.length_b   1.000
_cell.length_c   1.000
_cell.angle_alpha   90.00
_cell.angle_beta   90.00
_cell.angle_gamma   90.00
#
_symmetry.space_group_name_H-M   'P 1'
#
loop_
_entity.id
_entity.type
_entity.pdbx_description
1 polymer ?
#
loop_
_entity_poly.entity_id
_entity_poly.type
_entity_poly.pdbx_seq_one_letter_code
_entity_poly.pdbx_strand_id
1 'polypeptide(L)'
;MQRVKELVHFGGFLDCEYLRRTLAKEFQQMESSFKEAFLMPFSTISEKILCENLLPLFSLPSSPASTSFPVPTSISYYEDSSHAMSSNQTSQNSFIDYISFQIPEESFPEIANCIGIARGFMNDLISVKKGYSSLEAVLLGVPDGYHCVDLSLYKESQIVLLLNETTSSEGSGDACMMIVQANDLPFVSISRSTSLDYWMLHQLKESVVYLQMENEKVRSIPHSVIAPLAVSTSRGVACVFAARKRALVYILEEDEDEVSDAE
;
A
#
# COMPACT_ATOMS: atom_id res chain seq x y z
N MET A 1 -35.12 50.57 -20.43
CA MET A 1 -35.85 49.59 -19.60
C MET A 1 -37.27 49.28 -20.07
N GLN A 2 -37.94 50.16 -20.82
CA GLN A 2 -39.30 49.92 -21.35
C GLN A 2 -39.35 48.78 -22.39
N ARG A 3 -38.42 48.76 -23.36
CA ARG A 3 -38.29 47.69 -24.37
C ARG A 3 -38.04 46.28 -23.81
N VAL A 4 -37.37 46.20 -22.66
CA VAL A 4 -37.06 44.90 -22.01
C VAL A 4 -38.30 44.31 -21.33
N LYS A 5 -39.21 45.16 -20.83
CA LYS A 5 -40.48 44.73 -20.24
C LYS A 5 -41.49 44.26 -21.29
N GLU A 6 -41.40 44.78 -22.52
CA GLU A 6 -42.25 44.36 -23.65
C GLU A 6 -41.95 42.92 -24.08
N LEU A 7 -40.70 42.45 -23.97
CA LEU A 7 -40.31 41.06 -24.31
C LEU A 7 -41.04 40.02 -23.46
N VAL A 8 -41.29 40.32 -22.18
CA VAL A 8 -42.09 39.46 -21.28
C VAL A 8 -43.53 39.31 -21.79
N HIS A 9 -44.10 40.38 -22.36
CA HIS A 9 -45.47 40.36 -22.89
C HIS A 9 -45.60 39.52 -24.17
N PHE A 10 -44.51 39.31 -24.90
CA PHE A 10 -44.44 38.45 -26.08
C PHE A 10 -44.01 37.00 -25.77
N GLY A 11 -44.10 36.57 -24.51
CA GLY A 11 -43.74 35.21 -24.09
C GLY A 11 -42.25 35.01 -23.77
N GLY A 12 -41.48 36.10 -23.64
CA GLY A 12 -40.11 36.07 -23.14
C GLY A 12 -40.03 35.79 -21.63
N PHE A 13 -38.84 35.39 -21.16
CA PHE A 13 -38.60 35.09 -19.75
C PHE A 13 -38.79 36.33 -18.86
N LEU A 14 -39.44 36.13 -17.70
CA LEU A 14 -39.67 37.17 -16.69
C LEU A 14 -38.37 37.72 -16.09
N ASP A 15 -37.33 36.89 -16.00
CA ASP A 15 -35.98 37.37 -15.72
C ASP A 15 -35.42 38.00 -16.98
N CYS A 16 -35.08 39.28 -16.91
CA CYS A 16 -34.48 40.04 -18.00
C CYS A 16 -33.21 40.76 -17.55
N GLU A 17 -32.70 40.44 -16.35
CA GLU A 17 -31.51 41.11 -15.81
C GLU A 17 -30.24 40.67 -16.56
N TYR A 18 -30.22 39.48 -17.16
CA TYR A 18 -29.14 39.02 -18.05
C TYR A 18 -29.05 39.85 -19.34
N LEU A 19 -30.16 40.39 -19.87
CA LEU A 19 -30.17 41.26 -21.05
C LEU A 19 -29.49 42.62 -20.80
N ARG A 20 -29.19 42.97 -19.54
CA ARG A 20 -28.47 44.18 -19.17
C ARG A 20 -26.97 43.97 -19.02
N ARG A 21 -26.50 42.72 -19.00
CA ARG A 21 -25.11 42.35 -18.81
C ARG A 21 -24.46 42.06 -20.16
N THR A 22 -23.16 42.26 -20.25
CA THR A 22 -22.38 41.86 -21.43
C THR A 22 -22.23 40.34 -21.45
N LEU A 23 -22.13 39.73 -22.63
CA LEU A 23 -21.90 38.30 -22.78
C LEU A 23 -20.71 37.77 -21.94
N ALA A 24 -19.62 38.55 -21.83
CA ALA A 24 -18.48 38.20 -20.97
C ALA A 24 -18.85 38.09 -19.47
N LYS A 25 -19.79 38.91 -18.98
CA LYS A 25 -20.27 38.86 -17.59
C LYS A 25 -21.17 37.65 -17.35
N GLU A 26 -21.98 37.29 -18.34
CA GLU A 26 -22.79 36.05 -18.29
C GLU A 26 -21.88 34.81 -18.25
N PHE A 27 -20.82 34.77 -19.06
CA PHE A 27 -19.83 33.68 -19.00
C PHE A 27 -19.11 33.62 -17.65
N GLN A 28 -18.71 34.75 -17.09
CA GLN A 28 -18.10 34.80 -15.74
C GLN A 28 -19.05 34.31 -14.66
N GLN A 29 -20.33 34.67 -14.72
CA GLN A 29 -21.33 34.20 -13.77
C GLN A 29 -21.59 32.71 -13.91
N MET A 30 -21.73 32.22 -15.14
CA MET A 30 -21.86 30.79 -15.42
C MET A 30 -20.65 30.01 -14.90
N GLU A 31 -19.43 30.49 -15.13
CA GLU A 31 -18.21 29.88 -14.60
C GLU A 31 -18.19 29.87 -13.06
N SER A 32 -18.60 30.97 -12.42
CA SER A 32 -18.69 31.06 -10.97
C SER A 32 -19.71 30.06 -10.40
N SER A 33 -20.89 29.95 -11.03
CA SER A 33 -21.92 28.99 -10.63
C SER A 33 -21.44 27.55 -10.80
N PHE A 34 -20.70 27.24 -11.87
CA PHE A 34 -20.11 25.92 -12.04
C PHE A 34 -19.03 25.63 -11.00
N LYS A 35 -18.14 26.59 -10.69
CA LYS A 35 -17.14 26.42 -9.63
C LYS A 35 -17.80 26.13 -8.28
N GLU A 36 -18.84 26.87 -7.93
CA GLU A 36 -19.61 26.63 -6.71
C GLU A 36 -20.26 25.24 -6.70
N ALA A 37 -20.92 24.86 -7.79
CA ALA A 37 -21.54 23.54 -7.93
C ALA A 37 -20.52 22.40 -7.84
N PHE A 38 -19.31 22.56 -8.40
CA PHE A 38 -18.24 21.55 -8.33
C PHE A 38 -17.55 21.51 -6.96
N LEU A 39 -17.53 22.61 -6.20
CA LEU A 39 -16.99 22.64 -4.84
C LEU A 39 -17.95 22.04 -3.81
N MET A 40 -19.26 22.08 -4.06
CA MET A 40 -20.26 21.61 -3.09
C MET A 40 -20.06 20.12 -2.68
N PRO A 41 -19.81 19.15 -3.59
CA PRO A 41 -19.50 17.78 -3.19
C PRO A 41 -18.25 17.69 -2.32
N PHE A 42 -17.20 18.46 -2.65
CA PHE A 42 -15.97 18.47 -1.88
C PHE A 42 -16.24 18.91 -0.44
N SER A 43 -16.82 20.09 -0.21
CA SER A 43 -17.09 20.58 1.14
C SER A 43 -18.08 19.70 1.91
N THR A 44 -19.14 19.22 1.24
CA THR A 44 -20.18 18.42 1.89
C THR A 44 -19.69 17.02 2.27
N ILE A 45 -18.83 16.40 1.45
CA ILE A 45 -18.33 15.04 1.68
C ILE A 45 -17.09 15.07 2.56
N SER A 46 -16.16 16.02 2.38
CA SER A 46 -14.91 16.08 3.14
C SER A 46 -15.15 16.21 4.64
N GLU A 47 -16.15 17.00 5.05
CA GLU A 47 -16.52 17.17 6.47
C GLU A 47 -17.08 15.88 7.10
N LYS A 48 -17.52 14.92 6.27
CA LYS A 48 -18.03 13.62 6.71
C LYS A 48 -16.95 12.54 6.74
N ILE A 49 -15.76 12.80 6.18
CA ILE A 49 -14.63 11.87 6.23
C ILE A 49 -13.93 12.05 7.58
N LEU A 50 -14.16 11.12 8.49
CA LEU A 50 -13.53 11.10 9.81
C LEU A 50 -12.40 10.06 9.85
N CYS A 51 -11.30 10.39 10.53
CA CYS A 51 -10.26 9.42 10.83
C CYS A 51 -10.72 8.54 11.99
N GLU A 52 -11.26 7.36 11.67
CA GLU A 52 -11.77 6.44 12.68
C GLU A 52 -10.65 5.68 13.40
N ASN A 53 -9.59 5.31 12.67
CA ASN A 53 -8.51 4.50 13.18
C ASN A 53 -7.15 5.08 12.76
N LEU A 54 -6.18 5.02 13.68
CA LEU A 54 -4.81 5.43 13.44
C LEU A 54 -3.88 4.31 13.94
N LEU A 55 -2.94 3.89 13.08
CA LEU A 55 -1.96 2.87 13.41
C LEU A 55 -0.54 3.44 13.34
N PRO A 56 0.06 3.86 14.46
CA PRO A 56 1.48 4.19 14.47
C PRO A 56 2.30 2.92 14.18
N LEU A 57 3.28 2.98 13.28
CA LEU A 57 4.10 1.81 12.89
C LEU A 57 5.42 1.73 13.67
N PHE A 58 6.20 2.82 13.69
CA PHE A 58 7.46 2.90 14.43
C PHE A 58 7.82 4.36 14.72
N SER A 59 8.72 4.56 15.68
CA SER A 59 9.25 5.88 16.04
C SER A 59 10.61 6.07 15.39
N LEU A 60 10.81 7.18 14.67
CA LEU A 60 12.13 7.56 14.20
C LEU A 60 12.85 8.40 15.28
N PRO A 61 14.17 8.19 15.49
CA PRO A 61 14.95 9.09 16.34
C PRO A 61 14.99 10.51 15.73
N SER A 62 14.94 11.52 16.57
CA SER A 62 14.89 12.95 16.19
C SER A 62 16.22 13.53 15.67
N SER A 63 17.20 12.68 15.30
CA SER A 63 18.55 13.10 14.95
C SER A 63 18.63 13.66 13.52
N PRO A 64 19.23 14.85 13.30
CA PRO A 64 19.34 15.48 11.98
C PRO A 64 20.28 14.75 11.01
N ALA A 65 21.08 13.78 11.48
CA ALA A 65 21.95 12.96 10.63
C ALA A 65 21.21 11.76 9.98
N SER A 66 20.02 11.40 10.44
CA SER A 66 19.24 10.24 9.97
C SER A 66 18.26 10.59 8.85
N THR A 67 18.63 11.51 7.95
CA THR A 67 17.73 11.93 6.87
C THR A 67 17.86 11.06 5.61
N SER A 68 16.71 10.54 5.16
CA SER A 68 16.35 10.21 3.77
C SER A 68 16.57 8.78 3.23
N PHE A 69 16.59 7.74 4.06
CA PHE A 69 16.33 6.41 3.49
C PHE A 69 14.82 6.21 3.35
N PRO A 70 14.30 6.04 2.11
CA PRO A 70 12.90 5.67 1.94
C PRO A 70 12.71 4.31 2.61
N VAL A 71 11.82 4.24 3.60
CA VAL A 71 11.48 2.97 4.24
C VAL A 71 10.59 2.18 3.27
N PRO A 72 11.04 1.01 2.77
CA PRO A 72 10.20 0.14 1.96
C PRO A 72 8.86 -0.07 2.63
N THR A 73 7.79 0.34 1.95
CA THR A 73 6.44 0.28 2.48
C THR A 73 5.49 -0.06 1.33
N SER A 74 4.64 -1.06 1.55
CA SER A 74 3.57 -1.43 0.63
C SER A 74 2.25 -1.49 1.39
N ILE A 75 1.22 -0.89 0.80
CA ILE A 75 -0.16 -0.96 1.28
C ILE A 75 -0.97 -1.56 0.15
N SER A 76 -1.70 -2.63 0.45
CA SER A 76 -2.43 -3.38 -0.57
C SER A 76 -3.66 -4.04 0.08
N TYR A 77 -4.60 -4.49 -0.75
CA TYR A 77 -5.74 -5.27 -0.29
C TYR A 77 -6.04 -6.36 -1.29
N TYR A 78 -6.55 -7.49 -0.80
CA TYR A 78 -6.93 -8.62 -1.64
C TYR A 78 -8.28 -9.18 -1.22
N GLU A 79 -8.99 -9.78 -2.16
CA GLU A 79 -10.24 -10.48 -1.87
C GLU A 79 -9.94 -11.81 -1.18
N ASP A 80 -10.43 -11.95 0.05
CA ASP A 80 -10.27 -13.15 0.85
C ASP A 80 -11.15 -14.28 0.31
N SER A 81 -10.51 -15.19 -0.44
CA SER A 81 -11.15 -16.37 -1.00
C SER A 81 -11.50 -17.43 0.04
N SER A 82 -11.02 -17.32 1.29
CA SER A 82 -11.24 -18.33 2.33
C SER A 82 -12.71 -18.39 2.80
N HIS A 83 -13.48 -17.32 2.63
CA HIS A 83 -14.89 -17.24 3.02
C HIS A 83 -15.90 -17.66 1.94
N ALA A 84 -15.44 -18.04 0.73
CA ALA A 84 -16.34 -18.45 -0.37
C ALA A 84 -17.12 -19.76 -0.10
N MET A 85 -16.78 -20.51 0.96
CA MET A 85 -17.37 -21.83 1.25
C MET A 85 -18.49 -21.83 2.29
N SER A 86 -18.80 -20.72 2.98
CA SER A 86 -19.90 -20.70 3.98
C SER A 86 -21.19 -20.07 3.45
N SER A 87 -22.10 -20.95 3.03
CA SER A 87 -23.54 -20.82 2.76
C SER A 87 -24.28 -19.48 3.02
N ASN A 88 -25.02 -19.04 1.99
CA ASN A 88 -26.32 -18.34 2.05
C ASN A 88 -26.46 -17.07 2.92
N GLN A 89 -25.44 -16.23 3.02
CA GLN A 89 -25.61 -14.82 3.40
C GLN A 89 -25.05 -13.93 2.30
N THR A 90 -25.81 -12.89 1.93
CA THR A 90 -25.50 -11.88 0.91
C THR A 90 -23.99 -11.62 0.82
N SER A 91 -23.44 -11.98 -0.34
CA SER A 91 -22.06 -11.79 -0.79
C SER A 91 -21.51 -10.42 -0.41
N GLN A 92 -20.83 -10.36 0.73
CA GLN A 92 -19.83 -9.34 0.99
C GLN A 92 -18.50 -10.02 0.77
N ASN A 93 -17.89 -9.78 -0.39
CA ASN A 93 -16.51 -10.18 -0.63
C ASN A 93 -15.68 -9.58 0.51
N SER A 94 -15.15 -10.44 1.37
CA SER A 94 -14.28 -10.02 2.46
C SER A 94 -12.98 -9.57 1.81
N PHE A 95 -12.53 -8.34 2.09
CA PHE A 95 -11.22 -7.87 1.63
C PHE A 95 -10.28 -7.85 2.83
N ILE A 96 -9.08 -8.38 2.68
CA ILE A 96 -8.04 -8.25 3.69
C ILE A 96 -7.03 -7.25 3.17
N ASP A 97 -6.88 -6.15 3.90
CA ASP A 97 -5.80 -5.20 3.71
C ASP A 97 -4.51 -5.72 4.35
N TYR A 98 -3.39 -5.37 3.73
CA TYR A 98 -2.03 -5.67 4.17
C TYR A 98 -1.22 -4.36 4.18
N ILE A 99 -0.50 -4.15 5.27
CA ILE A 99 0.47 -3.08 5.43
C ILE A 99 1.80 -3.73 5.75
N SER A 100 2.74 -3.69 4.82
CA SER A 100 4.07 -4.26 4.98
C SER A 100 5.12 -3.16 4.91
N PHE A 101 6.08 -3.18 5.83
CA PHE A 101 7.06 -2.12 5.98
C PHE A 101 8.35 -2.64 6.58
N GLN A 102 9.49 -2.09 6.15
CA GLN A 102 10.75 -2.34 6.83
C GLN A 102 10.81 -1.56 8.15
N ILE A 103 11.33 -2.18 9.20
CA ILE A 103 11.54 -1.53 10.49
C ILE A 103 12.96 -0.97 10.51
N PRO A 104 13.14 0.35 10.71
CA PRO A 104 14.48 0.93 10.84
C PRO A 104 15.24 0.33 12.02
N GLU A 105 16.53 0.08 11.84
CA GLU A 105 17.39 -0.52 12.87
C GLU A 105 17.44 0.34 14.14
N GLU A 106 17.33 1.66 14.01
CA GLU A 106 17.35 2.56 15.18
C GLU A 106 16.05 2.51 15.99
N SER A 107 14.94 2.10 15.36
CA SER A 107 13.64 1.99 16.01
C SER A 107 13.53 0.75 16.90
N PHE A 108 14.28 -0.31 16.59
CA PHE A 108 14.20 -1.59 17.29
C PHE A 108 15.57 -2.26 17.44
N PRO A 109 16.42 -1.81 18.39
CA PRO A 109 17.82 -2.24 18.50
C PRO A 109 18.01 -3.73 18.84
N GLU A 110 16.96 -4.38 19.34
CA GLU A 110 17.01 -5.76 19.81
C GLU A 110 16.96 -6.77 18.66
N ILE A 111 16.33 -6.39 17.54
CA ILE A 111 16.21 -7.23 16.34
C ILE A 111 16.46 -6.36 15.11
N ALA A 112 17.60 -6.57 14.47
CA ALA A 112 17.99 -5.83 13.28
C ALA A 112 17.29 -6.39 12.02
N ASN A 113 17.23 -5.58 10.98
CA ASN A 113 16.84 -6.00 9.62
C ASN A 113 15.51 -6.76 9.55
N CYS A 114 14.46 -6.16 10.09
CA CYS A 114 13.13 -6.77 10.16
C CYS A 114 12.10 -6.09 9.25
N ILE A 115 11.10 -6.85 8.85
CA ILE A 115 9.93 -6.41 8.09
C ILE A 115 8.69 -6.69 8.94
N GLY A 116 7.91 -5.65 9.22
CA GLY A 116 6.59 -5.78 9.83
C GLY A 116 5.53 -5.99 8.77
N ILE A 117 4.62 -6.94 8.99
CA ILE A 117 3.43 -7.12 8.17
C ILE A 117 2.22 -7.08 9.09
N ALA A 118 1.33 -6.12 8.86
CA ALA A 118 0.03 -6.02 9.50
C ALA A 118 -1.08 -6.37 8.50
N ARG A 119 -2.17 -7.00 8.96
CA ARG A 119 -3.34 -7.27 8.11
C ARG A 119 -4.67 -7.08 8.85
N GLY A 120 -5.72 -6.82 8.08
CA GLY A 120 -7.09 -6.73 8.59
C GLY A 120 -7.39 -5.44 9.36
N PHE A 121 -6.72 -4.34 9.04
CA PHE A 121 -6.99 -3.03 9.63
C PHE A 121 -8.38 -2.51 9.23
N MET A 122 -8.80 -2.70 7.96
CA MET A 122 -10.04 -2.15 7.41
C MET A 122 -11.31 -2.97 7.70
N ASN A 123 -11.19 -4.21 8.20
CA ASN A 123 -12.32 -5.15 8.34
C ASN A 123 -13.38 -4.83 9.41
N ASP A 124 -13.26 -3.69 10.12
CA ASP A 124 -14.05 -3.41 11.33
C ASP A 124 -15.43 -2.77 11.05
N LEU A 125 -15.66 -2.18 9.88
CA LEU A 125 -16.92 -1.44 9.65
C LEU A 125 -18.18 -2.32 9.58
N ILE A 126 -18.01 -3.64 9.40
CA ILE A 126 -19.12 -4.59 9.23
C ILE A 126 -19.15 -5.66 10.35
N SER A 127 -18.00 -5.96 10.95
CA SER A 127 -17.79 -7.10 11.86
C SER A 127 -18.07 -6.82 13.34
N VAL A 128 -18.28 -5.56 13.76
CA VAL A 128 -18.58 -5.20 15.17
C VAL A 128 -19.77 -5.98 15.74
N LYS A 129 -20.65 -6.55 14.90
CA LYS A 129 -21.75 -7.42 15.32
C LYS A 129 -21.38 -8.89 15.58
N LYS A 130 -20.19 -9.37 15.21
CA LYS A 130 -19.83 -10.80 15.23
C LYS A 130 -18.54 -11.15 15.96
N GLY A 131 -17.79 -10.20 16.53
CA GLY A 131 -16.69 -10.49 17.46
C GLY A 131 -15.44 -11.14 16.84
N TYR A 132 -15.30 -11.12 15.51
CA TYR A 132 -14.14 -11.63 14.78
C TYR A 132 -13.65 -10.60 13.76
N SER A 133 -12.67 -9.77 14.15
CA SER A 133 -11.74 -9.08 13.25
C SER A 133 -10.66 -8.38 14.09
N SER A 134 -9.76 -9.17 14.69
CA SER A 134 -8.56 -8.62 15.31
C SER A 134 -7.62 -8.11 14.21
N LEU A 135 -7.06 -6.92 14.42
CA LEU A 135 -5.86 -6.52 13.69
C LEU A 135 -4.79 -7.58 13.99
N GLU A 136 -4.14 -8.11 12.98
CA GLU A 136 -3.08 -9.09 13.16
C GLU A 136 -1.76 -8.57 12.60
N ALA A 137 -0.65 -9.00 13.19
CA ALA A 137 0.65 -8.72 12.60
C ALA A 137 1.66 -9.83 12.86
N VAL A 138 2.73 -9.78 12.08
CA VAL A 138 3.90 -10.66 12.19
C VAL A 138 5.16 -9.85 11.91
N LEU A 139 6.27 -10.29 12.52
CA LEU A 139 7.59 -9.73 12.27
C LEU A 139 8.44 -10.76 11.54
N LEU A 140 9.02 -10.37 10.41
CA LEU A 140 9.92 -11.18 9.62
C LEU A 140 11.35 -10.68 9.77
N GLY A 141 12.27 -11.55 10.18
CA GLY A 141 13.71 -11.29 10.10
C GLY A 141 14.22 -11.61 8.70
N VAL A 142 14.85 -10.64 8.05
CA VAL A 142 15.50 -10.84 6.74
C VAL A 142 16.70 -11.79 6.91
N PRO A 143 17.00 -12.67 5.93
CA PRO A 143 18.13 -13.61 6.05
C PRO A 143 19.47 -12.91 6.28
N ASP A 144 20.36 -13.55 7.04
CA ASP A 144 21.70 -13.06 7.31
C ASP A 144 22.48 -12.80 6.00
N GLY A 145 23.22 -11.70 5.96
CA GLY A 145 23.97 -11.30 4.77
C GLY A 145 23.13 -10.57 3.71
N TYR A 146 21.83 -10.37 3.92
CA TYR A 146 20.97 -9.61 3.01
C TYR A 146 20.37 -8.38 3.69
N HIS A 147 19.91 -7.40 2.91
CA HIS A 147 19.05 -6.32 3.39
C HIS A 147 17.86 -6.14 2.45
N CYS A 148 16.71 -5.76 3.01
CA CYS A 148 15.52 -5.46 2.22
C CYS A 148 15.68 -4.14 1.47
N VAL A 149 15.44 -4.17 0.15
CA VAL A 149 15.50 -3.02 -0.75
C VAL A 149 14.11 -2.48 -1.03
N ASP A 150 13.17 -3.38 -1.31
CA ASP A 150 11.77 -3.06 -1.51
C ASP A 150 10.90 -4.30 -1.29
N LEU A 151 9.59 -4.12 -1.17
CA LEU A 151 8.66 -5.22 -0.99
C LEU A 151 7.29 -4.86 -1.57
N SER A 152 6.54 -5.87 -2.02
CA SER A 152 5.21 -5.65 -2.59
C SER A 152 4.33 -6.87 -2.44
N LEU A 153 3.02 -6.65 -2.25
CA LEU A 153 2.04 -7.73 -2.25
C LEU A 153 1.80 -8.23 -3.69
N TYR A 154 1.82 -9.54 -3.84
CA TYR A 154 1.52 -10.27 -5.06
C TYR A 154 0.25 -11.13 -4.86
N LYS A 155 -0.08 -12.00 -5.82
CA LYS A 155 -1.35 -12.76 -5.84
C LYS A 155 -1.50 -13.64 -4.59
N GLU A 156 -2.74 -13.91 -4.20
CA GLU A 156 -3.07 -14.96 -3.22
C GLU A 156 -2.34 -14.83 -1.86
N SER A 157 -2.26 -13.61 -1.33
CA SER A 157 -1.54 -13.31 -0.08
C SER A 157 -0.02 -13.59 -0.14
N GLN A 158 0.58 -13.61 -1.32
CA GLN A 158 2.04 -13.70 -1.47
C GLN A 158 2.67 -12.32 -1.33
N ILE A 159 3.83 -12.23 -0.69
CA ILE A 159 4.61 -10.99 -0.59
C ILE A 159 5.95 -11.23 -1.28
N VAL A 160 6.28 -10.37 -2.22
CA VAL A 160 7.55 -10.37 -2.92
C VAL A 160 8.49 -9.42 -2.20
N LEU A 161 9.62 -9.96 -1.74
CA LEU A 161 10.71 -9.25 -1.10
C LEU A 161 11.86 -9.11 -2.11
N LEU A 162 12.37 -7.90 -2.25
CA LEU A 162 13.55 -7.61 -3.05
C LEU A 162 14.72 -7.38 -2.10
N LEU A 163 15.74 -8.25 -2.16
CA LEU A 163 16.84 -8.28 -1.21
C LEU A 163 18.18 -8.06 -1.95
N ASN A 164 19.09 -7.33 -1.33
CA ASN A 164 20.49 -7.17 -1.77
C ASN A 164 21.43 -7.83 -0.77
N GLU A 165 22.48 -8.48 -1.25
CA GLU A 165 23.56 -8.95 -0.38
C GLU A 165 24.36 -7.77 0.21
N THR A 166 24.72 -7.85 1.49
CA THR A 166 25.41 -6.78 2.24
C THR A 166 26.94 -6.78 2.07
N THR A 167 27.53 -7.85 1.52
CA THR A 167 28.99 -8.13 1.57
C THR A 167 29.78 -7.79 0.30
N SER A 168 29.19 -7.22 -0.75
CA SER A 168 29.88 -7.00 -2.03
C SER A 168 30.58 -5.63 -2.13
N SER A 169 31.81 -5.54 -1.62
CA SER A 169 32.64 -4.33 -1.68
C SER A 169 33.09 -3.87 -3.08
N GLU A 170 32.65 -4.53 -4.17
CA GLU A 170 33.04 -4.18 -5.55
C GLU A 170 31.88 -4.23 -6.56
N GLY A 171 30.74 -3.58 -6.30
CA GLY A 171 29.75 -3.25 -7.36
C GLY A 171 29.17 -4.43 -8.17
N SER A 172 29.44 -5.66 -7.73
CA SER A 172 29.00 -6.96 -8.21
C SER A 172 28.22 -7.65 -7.09
N GLY A 173 27.38 -6.88 -6.40
CA GLY A 173 26.46 -7.45 -5.43
C GLY A 173 25.45 -8.32 -6.14
N ASP A 174 25.27 -9.52 -5.64
CA ASP A 174 24.14 -10.33 -6.01
C ASP A 174 22.92 -9.87 -5.20
N ALA A 175 21.77 -9.99 -5.83
CA ALA A 175 20.48 -9.68 -5.25
C ALA A 175 19.58 -10.89 -5.43
N CYS A 176 18.46 -10.91 -4.73
CA CYS A 176 17.45 -11.92 -4.97
C CYS A 176 16.05 -11.35 -4.79
N MET A 177 15.10 -12.06 -5.38
CA MET A 177 13.69 -11.85 -5.16
C MET A 177 13.13 -13.08 -4.46
N MET A 178 12.53 -12.88 -3.30
CA MET A 178 11.96 -13.94 -2.46
C MET A 178 10.44 -13.78 -2.41
N ILE A 179 9.69 -14.86 -2.60
CA ILE A 179 8.23 -14.86 -2.47
C ILE A 179 7.88 -15.59 -1.18
N VAL A 180 7.20 -14.88 -0.27
CA VAL A 180 6.76 -15.39 1.03
C VAL A 180 5.24 -15.54 1.03
N GLN A 181 4.72 -16.69 1.46
CA GLN A 181 3.29 -16.94 1.58
C GLN A 181 2.74 -16.38 2.92
N ALA A 182 2.00 -15.28 2.89
CA ALA A 182 1.54 -14.65 4.14
C ALA A 182 0.56 -15.53 4.93
N ASN A 183 -0.24 -16.37 4.27
CA ASN A 183 -1.19 -17.24 4.98
C ASN A 183 -0.52 -18.28 5.88
N ASP A 184 0.74 -18.63 5.61
CA ASP A 184 1.50 -19.60 6.38
C ASP A 184 2.26 -18.96 7.56
N LEU A 185 2.24 -17.62 7.65
CA LEU A 185 2.89 -16.88 8.70
C LEU A 185 2.08 -16.92 10.01
N PRO A 186 2.74 -17.03 11.17
CA PRO A 186 2.13 -17.05 12.49
C PRO A 186 1.70 -15.64 12.91
N PHE A 187 0.65 -15.13 12.29
CA PHE A 187 0.05 -13.84 12.64
C PHE A 187 -0.45 -13.82 14.08
N VAL A 188 -0.06 -12.79 14.83
CA VAL A 188 -0.47 -12.55 16.21
C VAL A 188 -1.52 -11.46 16.22
N SER A 189 -2.61 -11.68 16.96
CA SER A 189 -3.65 -10.66 17.16
C SER A 189 -3.11 -9.51 18.02
N ILE A 190 -3.20 -8.30 17.51
CA ILE A 190 -2.81 -7.06 18.18
C ILE A 190 -4.05 -6.29 18.63
N SER A 191 -3.96 -5.75 19.84
CA SER A 191 -5.02 -4.88 20.37
C SER A 191 -5.04 -3.54 19.63
N ARG A 192 -6.22 -3.12 19.19
CA ARG A 192 -6.47 -1.77 18.67
C ARG A 192 -6.52 -0.79 19.84
N SER A 193 -5.37 -0.35 20.33
CA SER A 193 -5.30 0.65 21.39
C SER A 193 -5.56 2.05 20.80
N THR A 194 -6.40 2.85 21.46
CA THR A 194 -6.61 4.27 21.12
C THR A 194 -5.50 5.17 21.67
N SER A 195 -4.65 4.64 22.55
CA SER A 195 -3.43 5.34 22.98
C SER A 195 -2.45 5.39 21.83
N LEU A 196 -1.87 6.58 21.61
CA LEU A 196 -0.73 6.82 20.72
C LEU A 196 0.55 6.07 21.15
N ASP A 197 0.46 5.25 22.20
CA ASP A 197 1.55 4.47 22.73
C ASP A 197 1.82 3.29 21.79
N TYR A 198 2.76 3.57 20.88
CA TYR A 198 3.65 2.71 20.12
C TYR A 198 3.12 1.33 19.70
N TRP A 199 3.19 1.07 18.39
CA TRP A 199 3.13 -0.27 17.80
C TRP A 199 3.74 -1.31 18.74
N MET A 200 2.98 -2.37 19.05
CA MET A 200 3.37 -3.37 20.05
C MET A 200 4.42 -4.34 19.49
N LEU A 201 5.48 -3.79 18.88
CA LEU A 201 6.71 -4.47 18.47
C LEU A 201 7.24 -5.39 19.58
N HIS A 202 7.14 -4.95 20.83
CA HIS A 202 7.50 -5.74 22.00
C HIS A 202 6.66 -7.03 22.16
N GLN A 203 5.39 -7.04 21.74
CA GLN A 203 4.57 -8.27 21.73
C GLN A 203 4.98 -9.21 20.60
N LEU A 204 5.45 -8.67 19.47
CA LEU A 204 5.91 -9.46 18.33
C LEU A 204 7.35 -9.97 18.49
N LYS A 205 8.12 -9.42 19.44
CA LYS A 205 9.53 -9.77 19.68
C LYS A 205 9.76 -11.27 19.91
N GLU A 206 8.83 -11.95 20.58
CA GLU A 206 8.96 -13.38 20.87
C GLU A 206 8.44 -14.26 19.72
N SER A 207 7.82 -13.67 18.70
CA SER A 207 7.16 -14.37 17.57
C SER A 207 7.79 -14.02 16.22
N VAL A 208 9.06 -13.62 16.21
CA VAL A 208 9.77 -13.32 14.96
C VAL A 208 9.98 -14.58 14.14
N VAL A 209 9.67 -14.49 12.85
CA VAL A 209 9.96 -15.52 11.87
C VAL A 209 11.21 -15.14 11.10
N TYR A 210 12.28 -15.90 11.25
CA TYR A 210 13.50 -15.69 10.48
C TYR A 210 13.35 -16.38 9.13
N LEU A 211 13.39 -15.59 8.06
CA LEU A 211 13.31 -16.11 6.70
C LEU A 211 14.59 -16.89 6.37
N GLN A 212 14.42 -18.00 5.68
CA GLN A 212 15.53 -18.85 5.22
C GLN A 212 15.46 -18.99 3.71
N MET A 213 16.60 -18.79 3.03
CA MET A 213 16.69 -18.85 1.57
C MET A 213 16.29 -20.23 1.01
N GLU A 214 16.48 -21.29 1.78
CA GLU A 214 16.23 -22.68 1.39
C GLU A 214 14.75 -23.08 1.40
N ASN A 215 13.91 -22.37 2.16
CA ASN A 215 12.50 -22.75 2.36
C ASN A 215 11.53 -21.98 1.46
N GLU A 216 11.96 -20.83 0.94
CA GLU A 216 11.12 -19.91 0.18
C GLU A 216 11.40 -19.99 -1.32
N LYS A 217 10.46 -19.52 -2.15
CA LYS A 217 10.71 -19.38 -3.59
C LYS A 217 11.63 -18.19 -3.81
N VAL A 218 12.92 -18.46 -4.02
CA VAL A 218 13.96 -17.45 -4.24
C VAL A 218 14.43 -17.49 -5.69
N ARG A 219 14.60 -16.30 -6.27
CA ARG A 219 15.23 -16.10 -7.58
C ARG A 219 16.44 -15.20 -7.46
N SER A 220 17.59 -15.65 -7.95
CA SER A 220 18.83 -14.89 -7.95
C SER A 220 18.84 -13.82 -9.05
N ILE A 221 19.48 -12.69 -8.76
CA ILE A 221 19.65 -11.57 -9.68
C ILE A 221 21.14 -11.24 -9.64
N PRO A 222 21.88 -11.37 -10.75
CA PRO A 222 23.34 -11.24 -10.79
C PRO A 222 23.84 -9.79 -10.67
N HIS A 223 23.00 -8.90 -10.15
CA HIS A 223 23.21 -7.47 -10.04
C HIS A 223 22.51 -6.93 -8.80
N SER A 224 23.18 -6.04 -8.09
CA SER A 224 22.53 -5.24 -7.04
C SER A 224 21.33 -4.50 -7.60
N VAL A 225 20.27 -4.47 -6.81
CA VAL A 225 18.99 -3.86 -7.17
C VAL A 225 18.71 -2.62 -6.34
N ILE A 226 17.83 -1.78 -6.85
CA ILE A 226 17.35 -0.57 -6.22
C ILE A 226 15.82 -0.53 -6.35
N ALA A 227 15.18 0.17 -5.41
CA ALA A 227 13.76 0.48 -5.51
C ALA A 227 13.45 1.33 -6.77
N PRO A 228 12.23 1.25 -7.33
CA PRO A 228 11.08 0.49 -6.83
C PRO A 228 11.00 -0.94 -7.39
N LEU A 229 10.43 -1.86 -6.61
CA LEU A 229 9.89 -3.13 -7.07
C LEU A 229 8.47 -2.90 -7.61
N ALA A 230 8.18 -3.42 -8.80
CA ALA A 230 6.83 -3.45 -9.34
C ALA A 230 6.41 -4.88 -9.65
N VAL A 231 5.26 -5.30 -9.12
CA VAL A 231 4.70 -6.63 -9.36
C VAL A 231 3.35 -6.54 -10.06
N SER A 232 3.07 -7.48 -10.95
CA SER A 232 1.80 -7.56 -11.68
C SER A 232 1.16 -8.92 -11.42
N THR A 233 0.07 -8.91 -10.65
CA THR A 233 -0.74 -10.10 -10.36
C THR A 233 -1.37 -10.67 -11.62
N SER A 234 -1.91 -9.81 -12.51
CA SER A 234 -2.61 -10.23 -13.73
C SER A 234 -1.71 -10.83 -14.81
N ARG A 235 -0.42 -10.51 -14.78
CA ARG A 235 0.57 -11.01 -15.75
C ARG A 235 1.56 -11.99 -15.14
N GLY A 236 1.57 -12.16 -13.82
CA GLY A 236 2.52 -13.01 -13.12
C GLY A 236 3.97 -12.57 -13.30
N VAL A 237 4.23 -11.27 -13.36
CA VAL A 237 5.59 -10.74 -13.57
C VAL A 237 6.01 -9.75 -12.48
N ALA A 238 7.31 -9.65 -12.25
CA ALA A 238 7.96 -8.60 -11.49
C ALA A 238 8.92 -7.80 -12.38
N CYS A 239 9.01 -6.51 -12.13
CA CYS A 239 9.99 -5.61 -12.71
C CYS A 239 10.87 -5.05 -11.59
N VAL A 240 12.18 -5.20 -11.75
CA VAL A 240 13.18 -4.73 -10.80
C VAL A 240 14.18 -3.82 -11.49
N PHE A 241 14.75 -2.86 -10.77
CA PHE A 241 15.80 -2.01 -11.29
C PHE A 241 17.15 -2.44 -10.75
N ALA A 242 18.08 -2.78 -11.63
CA ALA A 242 19.48 -2.92 -11.25
C ALA A 242 20.06 -1.54 -10.87
N ALA A 243 21.06 -1.48 -9.99
CA ALA A 243 21.72 -0.25 -9.57
C ALA A 243 22.27 0.59 -10.73
N ARG A 244 22.58 -0.06 -11.87
CA ARG A 244 22.95 0.59 -13.14
C ARG A 244 21.76 1.18 -13.91
N LYS A 245 20.59 1.32 -13.27
CA LYS A 245 19.32 1.84 -13.82
C LYS A 245 18.81 1.07 -15.05
N ARG A 246 19.03 -0.24 -15.08
CA ARG A 246 18.42 -1.14 -16.08
C ARG A 246 17.22 -1.82 -15.45
N ALA A 247 16.09 -1.82 -16.16
CA ALA A 247 14.92 -2.59 -15.77
C ALA A 247 15.11 -4.04 -16.20
N LEU A 248 14.85 -4.98 -15.29
CA LEU A 248 14.83 -6.42 -15.52
C LEU A 248 13.41 -6.91 -15.24
N VAL A 249 12.90 -7.78 -16.11
CA VAL A 249 11.54 -8.33 -15.98
C VAL A 249 11.63 -9.83 -15.77
N TYR A 250 10.93 -10.31 -14.75
CA TYR A 250 10.95 -11.68 -14.28
C TYR A 250 9.53 -12.24 -14.30
N ILE A 251 9.36 -13.45 -14.83
CA ILE A 251 8.10 -14.20 -14.76
C ILE A 251 8.09 -14.98 -13.44
N LEU A 252 7.18 -14.66 -12.52
CA LEU A 252 7.16 -15.22 -11.16
C LEU A 252 6.63 -16.67 -11.10
N GLU A 253 5.89 -17.08 -12.12
CA GLU A 253 5.24 -18.40 -12.18
C GLU A 253 6.17 -19.49 -12.74
N GLU A 254 7.12 -19.12 -13.59
CA GLU A 254 8.11 -20.05 -14.12
C GLU A 254 9.18 -20.32 -13.07
N ASP A 255 9.61 -21.57 -12.93
CA ASP A 255 10.82 -21.90 -12.20
C ASP A 255 12.01 -21.66 -13.15
N GLU A 256 13.15 -21.22 -12.62
CA GLU A 256 14.34 -21.09 -13.47
C GLU A 256 14.74 -22.50 -13.92
N ASP A 257 14.60 -22.78 -15.21
CA ASP A 257 15.22 -23.96 -15.80
C ASP A 257 16.70 -23.91 -15.43
N GLU A 258 17.20 -24.90 -14.69
CA GLU A 258 18.62 -25.07 -14.45
C GLU A 258 19.30 -25.00 -15.81
N VAL A 259 20.03 -23.92 -16.07
CA VAL A 259 20.94 -23.88 -17.20
C VAL A 259 21.95 -24.97 -16.87
N SER A 260 21.76 -26.14 -17.47
CA SER A 260 22.78 -27.17 -17.42
C SER A 260 24.02 -26.53 -18.03
N ASP A 261 25.05 -26.31 -17.22
CA ASP A 261 26.40 -26.05 -17.71
C ASP A 261 26.80 -27.25 -18.60
N ALA A 262 26.49 -27.10 -19.88
CA ALA A 262 26.86 -27.98 -20.95
C ALA A 262 27.16 -27.10 -22.16
N GLU A 263 28.30 -26.39 -22.09
CA GLU A 263 29.37 -26.41 -23.11
C GLU A 263 30.64 -25.71 -22.61
#